data_AF-A0A8S3K936-F1
#
_entry.id   AF-A0A8S3K936-F1
#
_cell.length_a   1.000
_cell.length_b   1.000
_cell.length_c   1.000
_cell.angle_alpha   90.00
_cell.angle_beta   90.00
_cell.angle_gamma   90.00
#
_symmetry.space_group_name_H-M   'P 1'
#
loop_
_entity.id
_entity.type
_entity.pdbx_description
1 polymer ?
#
loop_
_entity_poly.entity_id
_entity_poly.type
_entity_poly.pdbx_seq_one_letter_code
_entity_poly.pdbx_strand_id
1 'polypeptide(L)'
;MVFKAFIKNKQANKAIALFNEIENPDDVHMLLLFNSCARLKTKEALDLVKKISKRIPKSFYSNPRLLTSLLDALMKCGDVAHAEAL
;
A
#
# COMPACT_ATOMS: atom_id res chain seq x y z
N MET A 1 -6.56 -7.06 -14.59
CA MET A 1 -5.29 -6.56 -14.03
C MET A 1 -4.70 -7.59 -13.07
N VAL A 2 -3.53 -8.14 -13.41
CA VAL A 2 -2.84 -9.24 -12.70
C VAL A 2 -2.63 -8.94 -11.21
N PHE A 3 -2.42 -7.68 -10.87
CA PHE A 3 -2.21 -7.19 -9.51
C PHE A 3 -3.38 -7.51 -8.55
N LYS A 4 -4.63 -7.29 -8.99
CA LYS A 4 -5.84 -7.66 -8.22
C LYS A 4 -5.95 -9.17 -8.00
N ALA A 5 -5.48 -9.99 -8.95
CA ALA A 5 -5.52 -11.44 -8.85
C ALA A 5 -4.56 -11.95 -7.76
N PHE A 6 -3.35 -11.37 -7.64
CA PHE A 6 -2.42 -11.73 -6.58
C PHE A 6 -2.95 -11.40 -5.18
N ILE A 7 -3.65 -10.27 -5.03
CA ILE A 7 -4.33 -9.95 -3.78
C ILE A 7 -5.41 -11.00 -3.48
N LYS A 8 -6.30 -11.32 -4.41
CA LYS A 8 -7.33 -12.33 -4.18
C LYS A 8 -6.75 -13.72 -3.81
N ASN A 9 -5.63 -14.10 -4.41
CA ASN A 9 -5.01 -15.42 -4.20
C ASN A 9 -4.04 -15.52 -3.01
N LYS A 10 -4.12 -14.60 -2.03
CA LYS A 10 -3.23 -14.54 -0.84
C LYS A 10 -1.73 -14.43 -1.17
N GLN A 11 -1.38 -13.98 -2.37
CA GLN A 11 0.00 -13.82 -2.83
C GLN A 11 0.47 -12.37 -2.67
N ALA A 12 0.32 -11.81 -1.46
CA ALA A 12 0.66 -10.42 -1.19
C ALA A 12 2.16 -10.12 -1.46
N ASN A 13 3.06 -11.07 -1.19
CA ASN A 13 4.48 -10.94 -1.54
C ASN A 13 4.72 -10.80 -3.05
N LYS A 14 3.94 -11.49 -3.89
CA LYS A 14 4.08 -11.36 -5.35
C LYS A 14 3.51 -10.04 -5.87
N ALA A 15 2.44 -9.53 -5.25
CA ALA A 15 1.94 -8.19 -5.55
C ALA A 15 2.99 -7.13 -5.21
N ILE A 16 3.69 -7.25 -4.08
CA ILE A 16 4.80 -6.34 -3.72
C ILE A 16 5.96 -6.45 -4.72
N ALA A 17 6.37 -7.68 -5.09
CA ALA A 17 7.41 -7.88 -6.09
C ALA A 17 7.06 -7.22 -7.43
N LEU A 18 5.84 -7.44 -7.92
CA LEU A 18 5.35 -6.82 -9.15
C LEU A 18 5.30 -5.29 -9.04
N PHE A 19 4.94 -4.72 -7.88
CA PHE A 19 4.96 -3.26 -7.69
C PHE A 19 6.34 -2.66 -7.93
N ASN A 20 7.39 -3.34 -7.48
CA ASN A 20 8.76 -2.85 -7.60
C ASN A 20 9.27 -2.84 -9.05
N GLU A 21 8.59 -3.54 -9.96
CA GLU A 21 8.91 -3.56 -11.39
C GLU A 21 8.19 -2.46 -12.18
N ILE A 22 7.25 -1.72 -11.55
CA ILE A 22 6.46 -0.70 -12.22
C ILE A 22 7.21 0.63 -12.19
N GLU A 23 7.57 1.13 -13.37
CA GLU A 23 8.01 2.50 -13.55
C GLU A 23 6.81 3.45 -13.44
N ASN A 24 6.93 4.47 -12.58
CA ASN A 24 5.89 5.49 -12.34
C ASN A 24 4.50 4.92 -11.96
N PRO A 25 4.38 4.25 -10.79
CA PRO A 25 3.11 3.69 -10.34
C PRO A 25 2.04 4.78 -10.16
N ASP A 26 0.85 4.53 -10.70
CA ASP A 26 -0.33 5.37 -10.45
C ASP A 26 -0.98 5.10 -9.08
N ASP A 27 -2.07 5.82 -8.80
CA ASP A 27 -2.83 5.72 -7.56
C ASP A 27 -3.47 4.33 -7.35
N VAL A 28 -3.86 3.64 -8.42
CA VAL A 28 -4.40 2.27 -8.36
C VAL A 28 -3.31 1.28 -7.96
N HIS A 29 -2.10 1.40 -8.50
CA HIS A 29 -0.97 0.55 -8.11
C HIS A 29 -0.62 0.75 -6.63
N MET A 30 -0.55 1.99 -6.16
CA MET A 30 -0.26 2.30 -4.74
C MET A 30 -1.36 1.78 -3.81
N LEU A 31 -2.64 1.94 -4.19
CA LEU A 31 -3.77 1.40 -3.43
C LEU A 31 -3.69 -0.12 -3.28
N LEU A 32 -3.33 -0.83 -4.36
CA LEU A 32 -3.19 -2.28 -4.32
C LEU A 32 -1.97 -2.72 -3.49
N LEU A 33 -0.87 -1.96 -3.54
CA LEU A 33 0.29 -2.19 -2.68
C LEU A 33 -0.10 -2.09 -1.20
N PHE A 34 -0.78 -1.02 -0.79
CA PHE A 34 -1.18 -0.83 0.61
C PHE A 34 -2.13 -1.91 1.09
N ASN A 35 -3.12 -2.29 0.28
CA ASN A 35 -4.00 -3.42 0.58
C ASN A 35 -3.23 -4.75 0.74
N SER A 36 -2.14 -4.94 -0.01
CA SER A 36 -1.28 -6.12 0.12
C SER A 36 -0.51 -6.10 1.45
N CYS A 37 0.06 -4.95 1.80
CA CYS A 37 0.79 -4.76 3.05
C CYS A 37 -0.11 -4.96 4.27
N ALA A 38 -1.31 -4.37 4.25
CA ALA A 38 -2.35 -4.52 5.28
C ALA A 38 -2.71 -6.00 5.55
N ARG A 39 -2.56 -6.87 4.55
CA ARG A 39 -2.83 -8.31 4.68
C ARG A 39 -1.63 -9.10 5.22
N LEU A 40 -0.41 -8.64 4.96
CA LEU A 40 0.81 -9.28 5.48
C LEU A 40 0.99 -9.00 6.97
N LYS A 41 0.70 -7.78 7.42
CA LYS A 41 0.81 -7.37 8.83
C LYS A 41 2.20 -7.62 9.43
N THR A 42 3.24 -7.48 8.62
CA THR A 42 4.63 -7.66 9.06
C THR A 42 5.36 -6.31 9.16
N LYS A 43 6.51 -6.30 9.82
CA LYS A 43 7.35 -5.11 9.94
C LYS A 43 7.89 -4.67 8.57
N GLU A 44 8.26 -5.61 7.71
CA GLU A 44 8.74 -5.32 6.36
C GLU A 44 7.65 -4.64 5.51
N ALA A 45 6.40 -5.08 5.68
CA ALA A 45 5.25 -4.44 5.05
C ALA A 45 5.05 -3.01 5.57
N LEU A 46 5.20 -2.77 6.87
CA LEU A 46 5.13 -1.42 7.45
C LEU A 46 6.22 -0.50 6.89
N ASP A 47 7.47 -0.97 6.86
CA ASP A 47 8.61 -0.20 6.37
C ASP A 47 8.41 0.18 4.89
N LEU A 48 7.82 -0.72 4.10
CA LEU A 48 7.45 -0.43 2.72
C LEU A 48 6.33 0.61 2.62
N VAL A 49 5.26 0.47 3.40
CA VAL A 49 4.15 1.44 3.44
C VAL A 49 4.69 2.84 3.74
N LYS A 50 5.54 2.99 4.76
CA LYS A 50 6.17 4.27 5.13
C LYS A 50 7.09 4.82 4.05
N LYS A 51 7.85 3.95 3.38
CA LYS A 51 8.75 4.36 2.30
C LYS A 51 7.97 4.92 1.12
N ILE A 52 6.86 4.28 0.75
CA ILE A 52 6.03 4.68 -0.38
C ILE A 52 5.14 5.87 -0.03
N SER A 53 4.60 5.96 1.18
CA SER A 53 3.74 7.09 1.60
C SER A 53 4.42 8.44 1.45
N LYS A 54 5.74 8.52 1.75
CA LYS A 54 6.58 9.71 1.57
C LYS A 54 6.76 10.14 0.11
N ARG A 55 6.43 9.26 -0.85
CA ARG A 55 6.61 9.47 -2.29
C ARG A 55 5.29 9.62 -3.05
N ILE A 56 4.15 9.62 -2.34
CA ILE A 56 2.84 9.79 -2.98
C ILE A 56 2.76 11.22 -3.57
N PRO A 57 2.46 11.36 -4.87
CA PRO A 57 2.20 12.66 -5.48
C PRO A 57 1.01 13.37 -4.82
N LYS A 58 1.10 14.69 -4.60
CA LYS A 58 0.00 15.48 -4.01
C LYS A 58 -1.32 15.34 -4.78
N SER A 59 -1.25 15.14 -6.10
CA SER A 59 -2.43 14.91 -6.94
C SER A 59 -3.24 13.69 -6.49
N PHE A 60 -2.59 12.68 -5.92
CA PHE A 60 -3.25 11.44 -5.48
C PHE A 60 -3.94 11.58 -4.12
N TYR A 61 -3.71 12.65 -3.36
CA TYR A 61 -4.41 12.91 -2.10
C TYR A 61 -5.89 13.22 -2.29
N SER A 62 -6.31 13.52 -3.53
CA SER A 62 -7.73 13.63 -3.90
C SER A 62 -8.44 12.27 -4.00
N ASN A 63 -7.71 11.14 -3.98
CA ASN A 63 -8.28 9.80 -4.05
C ASN A 63 -8.53 9.24 -2.63
N PRO A 64 -9.76 9.28 -2.11
CA PRO A 64 -10.06 8.81 -0.75
C PRO A 64 -9.79 7.32 -0.58
N ARG A 65 -9.97 6.51 -1.63
CA ARG A 65 -9.72 5.07 -1.55
C ARG A 65 -8.24 4.76 -1.35
N LEU A 66 -7.35 5.55 -1.95
CA LEU A 66 -5.91 5.43 -1.73
C LEU A 66 -5.57 5.77 -0.27
N LEU A 67 -6.04 6.92 0.22
CA LEU A 67 -5.78 7.37 1.60
C LEU A 67 -6.32 6.38 2.63
N THR A 68 -7.55 5.87 2.45
CA THR A 68 -8.11 4.83 3.33
C THR A 68 -7.29 3.54 3.29
N SER A 69 -6.75 3.14 2.13
CA SER A 69 -5.89 1.95 2.05
C SER A 69 -4.54 2.17 2.75
N LEU A 70 -3.98 3.38 2.70
CA LEU A 70 -2.78 3.76 3.43
C LEU A 70 -3.01 3.72 4.94
N LEU A 71 -4.12 4.33 5.41
CA LEU A 71 -4.56 4.30 6.80
C LEU A 71 -4.69 2.85 7.31
N ASP A 72 -5.44 2.02 6.59
CA ASP A 72 -5.67 0.61 6.95
C ASP A 72 -4.35 -0.19 7.02
N ALA A 73 -3.42 0.07 6.10
CA ALA A 73 -2.10 -0.57 6.10
C ALA A 73 -1.24 -0.14 7.29
N LEU A 74 -1.21 1.15 7.63
CA LEU A 74 -0.49 1.66 8.81
C LEU A 74 -1.06 1.03 10.09
N MET A 75 -2.38 1.06 10.27
CA MET A 75 -3.04 0.48 11.45
C MET A 75 -2.77 -1.03 11.57
N LYS A 76 -2.99 -1.80 10.50
CA LYS A 76 -2.85 -3.27 10.53
C LYS A 76 -1.41 -3.75 10.64
N CYS A 77 -0.44 -2.95 10.22
CA CYS A 77 0.98 -3.27 10.41
C CYS A 77 1.57 -2.68 11.70
N GLY A 78 0.77 -1.97 12.50
CA GLY A 78 1.11 -1.60 13.87
C GLY A 78 1.59 -0.15 14.08
N ASP A 79 1.45 0.73 13.09
CA ASP A 79 1.78 2.16 13.25
C ASP A 79 0.53 3.04 13.33
N VAL A 80 -0.14 2.94 14.48
CA VAL A 80 -1.36 3.69 14.75
C VAL A 80 -1.08 5.20 14.86
N ALA A 81 0.08 5.59 15.39
CA ALA A 81 0.44 7.01 15.54
C ALA A 81 0.53 7.73 14.19
N HIS A 82 1.16 7.12 13.18
CA HIS A 82 1.16 7.71 11.84
C HIS A 82 -0.21 7.63 11.16
N ALA A 83 -1.02 6.63 11.50
CA ALA A 83 -2.38 6.52 10.98
C ALA A 83 -3.27 7.67 11.49
N GLU A 84 -3.17 8.04 12.77
CA GLU A 84 -3.95 9.13 13.37
C GLU A 84 -3.57 10.53 12.85
N ALA A 85 -2.35 10.69 12.33
CA ALA A 85 -1.86 11.95 11.78
C ALA A 85 -2.21 12.19 10.31
N LEU A 86 -2.91 11.24 9.67
CA LEU A 86 -3.22 11.22 8.23
C LEU A 86 -4.57 11.87 7.91
#